data_AF-V6DKP4-F1
#
_entry.id   AF-V6DKP4-F1
#
_cell.length_a   1.000
_cell.length_b   1.000
_cell.length_c   1.000
_cell.angle_alpha   90.00
_cell.angle_beta   90.00
_cell.angle_gamma   90.00
#
_symmetry.space_group_name_H-M   'P 1'
#
loop_
_entity.id
_entity.type
_entity.pdbx_description
1 polymer ?
#
loop_
_entity_poly.entity_id
_entity_poly.type
_entity_poly.pdbx_seq_one_letter_code
_entity_poly.pdbx_strand_id
1 'polypeptide(L)'
;MKFLKTLTYSWLDSLKTFLPENLKTNLLLTLNAIKDIIKHVSYRLIIPPICLIILVYFRNNYFSTASLIISAILLADILIYARPSIDFKNSSYYLKTHYKTFPFVLTTSLIYLLSSKFWDNSIFKIINSFNKNVLLINNLFVNSYFNPAIYMISPLLVFFVLFLMDSKKELKSYFSSVYRAFKMFIYNYPFCFIAYNIFKVTNIAIEKTLYYLLPQTAASLIFYLILFLITIPFYLIFMTNFYVNQIHTKFNIYYTE
;
A
#
# COMPACT_ATOMS: atom_id res chain seq x y z
N MET A 1 -6.33 9.13 31.55
CA MET A 1 -7.40 8.10 31.63
C MET A 1 -8.41 8.18 30.48
N LYS A 2 -8.96 9.35 30.11
CA LYS A 2 -9.90 9.52 28.97
C LYS A 2 -9.34 9.07 27.62
N PHE A 3 -8.10 9.44 27.29
CA PHE A 3 -7.42 9.03 26.04
C PHE A 3 -7.31 7.51 25.89
N LEU A 4 -6.78 6.82 26.90
CA LEU A 4 -6.64 5.35 26.89
C LEU A 4 -7.99 4.66 26.67
N LYS A 5 -9.05 5.14 27.34
CA LYS A 5 -10.40 4.61 27.16
C LYS A 5 -10.91 4.80 25.73
N THR A 6 -10.75 5.99 25.15
CA THR A 6 -11.10 6.27 23.74
C THR A 6 -10.30 5.40 22.77
N LEU A 7 -9.00 5.22 23.03
CA LEU A 7 -8.12 4.39 22.22
C LEU A 7 -8.56 2.93 22.23
N THR A 8 -8.82 2.36 23.42
CA THR A 8 -9.28 0.97 23.55
C THR A 8 -10.63 0.74 22.89
N TYR A 9 -11.57 1.68 22.98
CA TYR A 9 -12.84 1.57 22.26
C TYR A 9 -12.65 1.65 20.76
N SER A 10 -11.78 2.54 20.27
CA SER A 10 -11.49 2.64 18.84
C SER A 10 -10.84 1.37 18.31
N TRP A 11 -9.96 0.74 19.10
CA TRP A 11 -9.35 -0.55 18.77
C TRP A 11 -10.39 -1.66 18.65
N LEU A 12 -11.22 -1.85 19.69
CA LEU A 12 -12.28 -2.86 19.68
C LEU A 12 -13.23 -2.64 18.49
N ASP A 13 -13.59 -1.40 18.23
CA ASP A 13 -14.49 -1.06 17.13
C ASP A 13 -13.84 -1.30 15.76
N SER A 14 -12.55 -1.00 15.59
CA SER A 14 -11.81 -1.30 14.36
C SER A 14 -11.73 -2.81 14.08
N LEU A 15 -11.63 -3.63 15.13
CA LEU A 15 -11.58 -5.10 15.03
C LEU A 15 -12.93 -5.71 14.63
N LYS A 16 -14.05 -5.01 14.86
CA LYS A 16 -15.36 -5.46 14.39
C LYS A 16 -15.42 -5.61 12.87
N THR A 17 -14.53 -4.95 12.13
CA THR A 17 -14.39 -5.13 10.68
C THR A 17 -14.09 -6.57 10.28
N PHE A 18 -13.45 -7.36 11.14
CA PHE A 18 -13.15 -8.77 10.90
C PHE A 18 -14.26 -9.73 11.37
N LEU A 19 -15.33 -9.23 11.99
CA LEU A 19 -16.50 -10.07 12.27
C LEU A 19 -17.14 -10.53 10.96
N PRO A 20 -17.68 -11.76 10.89
CA PRO A 20 -18.10 -12.36 9.62
C PRO A 20 -19.02 -11.48 8.76
N GLU A 21 -20.01 -10.83 9.36
CA GLU A 21 -20.97 -9.97 8.66
C GLU A 21 -20.31 -8.71 8.06
N ASN A 22 -19.49 -8.04 8.86
CA ASN A 22 -18.78 -6.82 8.44
C ASN A 22 -17.68 -7.14 7.43
N LEU A 23 -16.94 -8.23 7.64
CA LEU A 23 -15.90 -8.69 6.74
C LEU A 23 -16.49 -9.06 5.39
N LYS A 24 -17.58 -9.85 5.38
CA LYS A 24 -18.30 -10.20 4.15
C LYS A 24 -18.73 -8.95 3.39
N THR A 25 -19.31 -7.97 4.08
CA THR A 25 -19.74 -6.72 3.46
C THR A 25 -18.55 -5.96 2.88
N ASN A 26 -17.47 -5.81 3.64
CA ASN A 26 -16.28 -5.10 3.17
C ASN A 26 -15.61 -5.81 1.98
N LEU A 27 -15.51 -7.14 2.01
CA LEU A 27 -15.00 -7.96 0.91
C LEU A 27 -15.85 -7.80 -0.35
N LEU A 28 -17.18 -7.79 -0.23
CA LEU A 28 -18.08 -7.63 -1.36
C LEU A 28 -17.96 -6.23 -1.99
N LEU A 29 -17.84 -5.19 -1.15
CA LEU A 29 -17.53 -3.83 -1.62
C LEU A 29 -16.17 -3.77 -2.32
N THR A 30 -15.16 -4.45 -1.78
CA THR A 30 -13.82 -4.53 -2.38
C THR A 30 -13.88 -5.20 -3.75
N LEU A 31 -14.54 -6.34 -3.89
CA LEU A 31 -14.66 -7.05 -5.16
C LEU A 31 -15.45 -6.26 -6.21
N ASN A 32 -16.55 -5.60 -5.81
CA ASN A 32 -17.32 -4.74 -6.71
C ASN A 32 -16.49 -3.56 -7.21
N ALA A 33 -15.75 -2.90 -6.31
CA ALA A 33 -14.85 -1.83 -6.70
C ALA A 33 -13.76 -2.34 -7.65
N ILE A 34 -13.11 -3.49 -7.39
CA ILE A 34 -12.12 -4.09 -8.31
C ILE A 34 -12.72 -4.28 -9.71
N LYS A 35 -13.93 -4.82 -9.80
CA LYS A 35 -14.63 -5.02 -11.08
C LYS A 35 -14.76 -3.72 -11.86
N ASP A 36 -15.13 -2.64 -11.18
CA ASP A 36 -15.26 -1.32 -11.80
C ASP A 36 -13.90 -0.74 -12.20
N ILE A 37 -12.86 -0.89 -11.36
CA ILE A 37 -11.50 -0.46 -11.70
C ILE A 37 -10.99 -1.21 -12.93
N ILE A 38 -11.15 -2.53 -13.01
CA ILE A 38 -10.71 -3.31 -14.17
C ILE A 38 -11.42 -2.82 -15.44
N LYS A 39 -12.72 -2.53 -15.38
CA LYS A 39 -13.50 -2.03 -16.53
C LYS A 39 -12.99 -0.69 -17.05
N HIS A 40 -12.56 0.20 -16.16
CA HIS A 40 -12.22 1.59 -16.51
C HIS A 40 -10.71 1.86 -16.65
N VAL A 41 -9.86 0.96 -16.15
CA VAL A 41 -8.42 1.22 -15.92
C VAL A 41 -7.53 0.07 -16.41
N SER A 42 -8.09 -0.93 -17.10
CA SER A 42 -7.37 -2.12 -17.56
C SER A 42 -6.03 -1.78 -18.22
N TYR A 43 -5.99 -0.83 -19.15
CA TYR A 43 -4.75 -0.45 -19.84
C TYR A 43 -3.70 0.18 -18.91
N ARG A 44 -4.11 0.98 -17.91
CA ARG A 44 -3.17 1.61 -16.95
C ARG A 44 -2.68 0.64 -15.87
N LEU A 45 -3.46 -0.41 -15.57
CA LEU A 45 -3.03 -1.49 -14.69
C LEU A 45 -2.07 -2.48 -15.38
N ILE A 46 -2.15 -2.60 -16.70
CA ILE A 46 -1.34 -3.53 -17.52
C ILE A 46 0.02 -2.93 -17.92
N ILE A 47 0.10 -1.63 -18.21
CA ILE A 47 1.36 -0.98 -18.66
C ILE A 47 2.50 -1.14 -17.62
N PRO A 48 2.28 -0.88 -16.32
CA PRO A 48 3.29 -1.02 -15.27
C PRO A 48 3.93 -2.41 -15.14
N PRO A 49 3.18 -3.54 -15.07
CA PRO A 49 3.80 -4.86 -15.07
C PRO A 49 4.55 -5.12 -16.38
N ILE A 50 4.10 -4.65 -17.54
CA ILE A 50 4.85 -4.75 -18.80
C ILE A 50 6.18 -3.97 -18.71
N CYS A 51 6.17 -2.73 -18.23
CA CYS A 51 7.37 -1.93 -18.04
C CYS A 51 8.34 -2.59 -17.06
N LEU A 52 7.84 -3.17 -15.96
CA LEU A 52 8.64 -3.93 -15.01
C LEU A 52 9.26 -5.17 -15.67
N ILE A 53 8.48 -5.94 -16.43
CA ILE A 53 8.96 -7.12 -17.15
C ILE A 53 10.08 -6.74 -18.13
N ILE A 54 9.90 -5.66 -18.89
CA ILE A 54 10.92 -5.13 -19.80
C ILE A 54 12.19 -4.78 -19.02
N LEU A 55 12.07 -4.05 -17.91
CA LEU A 55 13.23 -3.65 -17.12
C LEU A 55 13.95 -4.85 -16.44
N VAL A 56 13.22 -5.89 -16.01
CA VAL A 56 13.80 -7.16 -15.53
C VAL A 56 14.59 -7.82 -16.65
N TYR A 57 13.99 -7.93 -17.84
CA TYR A 57 14.59 -8.60 -19.00
C TYR A 57 15.90 -7.92 -19.42
N PHE A 58 15.95 -6.58 -19.40
CA PHE A 58 17.13 -5.82 -19.80
C PHE A 58 18.19 -5.66 -18.70
N ARG A 59 18.05 -6.29 -17.51
CA ARG A 59 19.00 -6.23 -16.38
C ARG A 59 19.55 -4.82 -16.11
N ASN A 60 18.71 -3.81 -16.23
CA ASN A 60 19.17 -2.43 -16.23
C ASN A 60 19.46 -1.95 -14.80
N ASN A 61 20.58 -1.24 -14.57
CA ASN A 61 20.97 -0.73 -13.24
C ASN A 61 19.93 0.23 -12.62
N TYR A 62 18.98 0.72 -13.41
CA TYR A 62 17.88 1.58 -12.98
C TYR A 62 16.57 0.82 -12.67
N PHE A 63 16.59 -0.52 -12.67
CA PHE A 63 15.43 -1.38 -12.42
C PHE A 63 14.73 -1.05 -11.09
N SER A 64 15.50 -0.89 -10.02
CA SER A 64 14.97 -0.59 -8.68
C SER A 64 14.26 0.78 -8.63
N THR A 65 14.85 1.80 -9.24
CA THR A 65 14.28 3.15 -9.25
C THR A 65 13.03 3.25 -10.13
N ALA A 66 13.10 2.69 -11.34
CA ALA A 66 11.97 2.72 -12.27
C ALA A 66 10.80 1.89 -11.72
N SER A 67 11.07 0.74 -11.10
CA SER A 67 10.03 -0.10 -10.49
C SER A 67 9.28 0.62 -9.36
N LEU A 68 9.98 1.41 -8.56
CA LEU A 68 9.39 2.22 -7.50
C LEU A 68 8.50 3.35 -8.02
N ILE A 69 8.98 4.10 -9.02
CA ILE A 69 8.20 5.19 -9.62
C ILE A 69 6.92 4.63 -10.22
N ILE A 70 7.04 3.53 -10.98
CA ILE A 70 5.91 2.82 -11.59
C ILE A 70 4.92 2.33 -10.52
N SER A 71 5.41 1.73 -9.44
CA SER A 71 4.59 1.24 -8.32
C SER A 71 3.86 2.38 -7.59
N ALA A 72 4.53 3.52 -7.40
CA ALA A 72 3.97 4.67 -6.72
C ALA A 72 2.89 5.38 -7.55
N ILE A 73 3.08 5.51 -8.87
CA ILE A 73 2.06 6.03 -9.80
C ILE A 73 0.81 5.13 -9.77
N LEU A 74 1.02 3.81 -9.85
CA LEU A 74 -0.06 2.83 -9.76
C LEU A 74 -0.84 2.88 -8.46
N LEU A 75 -0.13 2.97 -7.34
CA LEU A 75 -0.75 3.06 -6.03
C LEU A 75 -1.65 4.30 -5.95
N ALA A 76 -1.17 5.44 -6.47
CA ALA A 76 -1.98 6.64 -6.59
C ALA A 76 -3.20 6.43 -7.50
N ASP A 77 -3.02 5.83 -8.68
CA ASP A 77 -4.12 5.51 -9.59
C ASP A 77 -5.19 4.65 -8.90
N ILE A 78 -4.81 3.50 -8.35
CA ILE A 78 -5.74 2.58 -7.67
C ILE A 78 -6.49 3.30 -6.55
N LEU A 79 -5.82 4.12 -5.73
CA LEU A 79 -6.49 4.86 -4.65
C LEU A 79 -7.46 5.93 -5.18
N ILE A 80 -7.14 6.61 -6.29
CA ILE A 80 -8.05 7.55 -6.96
C ILE A 80 -9.31 6.84 -7.42
N TYR A 81 -9.18 5.64 -7.97
CA TYR A 81 -10.30 4.86 -8.45
C TYR A 81 -11.08 4.15 -7.34
N ALA A 82 -10.39 3.64 -6.32
CA ALA A 82 -10.99 3.00 -5.15
C ALA A 82 -11.82 3.96 -4.33
N ARG A 83 -11.49 5.26 -4.35
CA ARG A 83 -12.24 6.30 -3.66
C ARG A 83 -13.63 6.48 -4.28
N PRO A 84 -14.72 6.36 -3.51
CA PRO A 84 -16.02 6.82 -3.95
C PRO A 84 -15.99 8.36 -4.02
N SER A 85 -16.01 8.94 -5.22
CA SER A 85 -16.08 10.39 -5.43
C SER A 85 -17.50 10.78 -5.82
N ILE A 86 -17.93 11.95 -5.32
CA ILE A 86 -19.22 12.58 -5.70
C ILE A 86 -19.16 13.09 -7.15
N ASP A 87 -17.98 13.49 -7.62
CA ASP A 87 -17.76 13.99 -8.98
C ASP A 87 -17.55 12.86 -10.00
N PHE A 88 -18.03 13.09 -11.23
CA PHE A 88 -17.74 12.25 -12.39
C PHE A 88 -16.23 12.12 -12.58
N LYS A 89 -15.73 10.88 -12.48
CA LYS A 89 -14.31 10.56 -12.65
C LYS A 89 -13.92 10.65 -14.13
N ASN A 90 -13.76 11.87 -14.64
CA ASN A 90 -13.30 12.18 -15.99
C ASN A 90 -11.78 12.45 -16.01
N SER A 91 -11.19 12.59 -17.22
CA SER A 91 -9.74 12.84 -17.40
C SER A 91 -9.23 14.05 -16.62
N SER A 92 -10.03 15.11 -16.50
CA SER A 92 -9.70 16.32 -15.73
C SER A 92 -9.59 16.03 -14.23
N TYR A 93 -10.49 15.21 -13.68
CA TYR A 93 -10.43 14.74 -12.30
C TYR A 93 -9.13 13.97 -12.03
N TYR A 94 -8.74 13.06 -12.94
CA TYR A 94 -7.48 12.32 -12.80
C TYR A 94 -6.26 13.21 -12.84
N LEU A 95 -6.17 14.13 -13.81
CA LEU A 95 -5.06 15.08 -13.92
C LEU A 95 -4.92 15.92 -12.65
N LYS A 96 -6.03 16.46 -12.14
CA LYS A 96 -6.02 17.25 -10.89
C LYS A 96 -5.56 16.43 -9.69
N THR A 97 -5.92 15.14 -9.64
CA THR A 97 -5.61 14.28 -8.49
C THR A 97 -4.20 13.70 -8.56
N HIS A 98 -3.71 13.34 -9.75
CA HIS A 98 -2.28 13.03 -9.97
C HIS A 98 -1.38 14.20 -9.61
N TYR A 99 -1.77 15.43 -9.95
CA TYR A 99 -0.98 16.60 -9.55
C TYR A 99 -0.87 16.74 -8.02
N LYS A 100 -1.88 16.30 -7.25
CA LYS A 100 -1.82 16.28 -5.78
C LYS A 100 -0.87 15.20 -5.26
N THR A 101 -0.83 14.04 -5.90
CA THR A 101 -0.03 12.89 -5.46
C THR A 101 1.39 12.89 -6.05
N PHE A 102 1.64 13.66 -7.11
CA PHE A 102 2.93 13.71 -7.80
C PHE A 102 4.09 14.17 -6.91
N PRO A 103 3.98 15.22 -6.07
CA PRO A 103 5.04 15.60 -5.14
C PRO A 103 5.35 14.47 -4.13
N PHE A 104 4.35 13.70 -3.73
CA PHE A 104 4.55 12.53 -2.88
C PHE A 104 5.30 11.40 -3.60
N VAL A 105 4.91 11.07 -4.83
CA VAL A 105 5.62 10.08 -5.66
C VAL A 105 7.09 10.51 -5.87
N LEU A 106 7.31 11.79 -6.12
CA LEU A 106 8.64 12.36 -6.36
C LEU A 106 9.49 12.39 -5.08
N THR A 107 8.92 12.78 -3.94
CA THR A 107 9.63 12.78 -2.65
C THR A 107 9.93 11.36 -2.15
N THR A 108 9.00 10.41 -2.28
CA THR A 108 9.25 9.02 -1.88
C THR A 108 10.28 8.34 -2.75
N SER A 109 10.27 8.58 -4.06
CA SER A 109 11.30 8.09 -4.97
C SER A 109 12.67 8.74 -4.69
N LEU A 110 12.73 10.04 -4.38
CA LEU A 110 13.96 10.71 -3.94
C LEU A 110 14.49 10.19 -2.60
N ILE A 111 13.63 10.03 -1.59
CA ILE A 111 14.02 9.46 -0.28
C ILE A 111 14.54 8.04 -0.47
N TYR A 112 13.91 7.22 -1.31
CA TYR A 112 14.43 5.89 -1.62
C TYR A 112 15.79 5.95 -2.33
N LEU A 113 15.96 6.83 -3.32
CA LEU A 113 17.23 7.01 -4.02
C LEU A 113 18.36 7.47 -3.08
N LEU A 114 18.05 8.33 -2.12
CA LEU A 114 18.99 8.81 -1.11
C LEU A 114 19.28 7.74 -0.04
N SER A 115 18.25 7.00 0.39
CA SER A 115 18.39 5.95 1.40
C SER A 115 19.06 4.70 0.86
N SER A 116 18.80 4.27 -0.37
CA SER A 116 19.49 3.13 -0.99
C SER A 116 21.02 3.33 -1.00
N LYS A 117 21.51 4.55 -1.28
CA LYS A 117 22.93 4.90 -1.13
C LYS A 117 23.46 4.83 0.32
N PHE A 118 22.62 5.04 1.32
CA PHE A 118 22.98 5.00 2.75
C PHE A 118 22.85 3.61 3.39
N TRP A 119 21.91 2.79 2.91
CA TRP A 119 21.53 1.50 3.48
C TRP A 119 22.48 0.37 3.10
N ASP A 120 23.16 0.47 1.94
CA ASP A 120 24.09 -0.56 1.47
C ASP A 120 25.30 -0.79 2.39
N ASN A 121 25.68 0.18 3.24
CA ASN A 121 26.94 0.08 4.00
C ASN A 121 26.81 -0.02 5.52
N SER A 122 25.68 0.37 6.12
CA SER A 122 25.59 0.55 7.59
C SER A 122 24.67 -0.47 8.27
N ILE A 123 23.45 -0.62 7.78
CA ILE A 123 22.42 -1.48 8.41
C ILE A 123 22.72 -2.97 8.16
N PHE A 124 23.19 -3.34 6.96
CA PHE A 124 23.58 -4.73 6.65
C PHE A 124 24.74 -5.23 7.53
N LYS A 125 25.70 -4.36 7.88
CA LYS A 125 26.80 -4.70 8.80
C LYS A 125 26.33 -4.91 10.23
N ILE A 126 25.38 -4.10 10.70
CA ILE A 126 24.82 -4.19 12.06
C ILE A 126 23.91 -5.42 12.19
N ILE A 127 23.14 -5.76 11.15
CA ILE A 127 22.26 -6.93 11.15
C ILE A 127 23.08 -8.24 11.05
N ASN A 128 24.17 -8.26 10.27
CA ASN A 128 25.04 -9.44 10.18
C ASN A 128 25.85 -9.71 11.44
N SER A 129 26.17 -8.70 12.26
CA SER A 129 26.90 -8.92 13.52
C SER A 129 26.01 -9.48 14.63
N PHE A 130 24.70 -9.21 14.59
CA PHE A 130 23.80 -9.53 15.69
C PHE A 130 23.16 -10.92 15.66
N ASN A 131 23.17 -11.66 14.54
CA ASN A 131 22.27 -12.82 14.44
C ASN A 131 22.73 -13.97 13.53
N LYS A 132 23.66 -14.81 14.02
CA LYS A 132 23.90 -16.12 13.41
C LYS A 132 22.81 -17.16 13.72
N ASN A 133 22.08 -17.03 14.83
CA ASN A 133 21.04 -17.98 15.23
C ASN A 133 19.60 -17.57 14.83
N VAL A 134 19.33 -16.27 14.64
CA VAL A 134 18.05 -15.81 14.03
C VAL A 134 18.10 -15.90 12.51
N LEU A 135 19.27 -16.17 11.91
CA LEU A 135 19.45 -16.29 10.47
C LEU A 135 18.58 -17.38 9.83
N LEU A 136 18.18 -18.41 10.59
CA LEU A 136 17.34 -19.49 10.05
C LEU A 136 15.86 -19.10 9.96
N ILE A 137 15.38 -18.28 10.91
CA ILE A 137 14.02 -17.71 10.88
C ILE A 137 14.00 -16.51 9.92
N ASN A 138 14.98 -15.61 9.98
CA ASN A 138 15.08 -14.50 9.04
C ASN A 138 15.31 -14.97 7.60
N ASN A 139 16.03 -16.06 7.31
CA ASN A 139 16.13 -16.55 5.93
C ASN A 139 14.79 -17.10 5.39
N LEU A 140 13.85 -17.51 6.26
CA LEU A 140 12.48 -17.85 5.88
C LEU A 140 11.56 -16.62 5.72
N PHE A 141 11.94 -15.46 6.28
CA PHE A 141 11.10 -14.24 6.36
C PHE A 141 11.69 -12.96 5.71
N VAL A 142 12.96 -12.95 5.30
CA VAL A 142 13.73 -11.75 4.87
C VAL A 142 14.29 -11.89 3.45
N ASN A 143 14.36 -13.09 2.87
CA ASN A 143 14.80 -13.30 1.49
C ASN A 143 13.69 -13.16 0.44
N SER A 144 12.66 -12.34 0.68
CA SER A 144 11.87 -11.85 -0.45
C SER A 144 12.70 -10.77 -1.15
N TYR A 145 13.32 -11.12 -2.28
CA TYR A 145 14.05 -10.22 -3.18
C TYR A 145 13.20 -9.00 -3.69
N PHE A 146 11.95 -8.86 -3.22
CA PHE A 146 10.90 -8.02 -3.78
C PHE A 146 10.22 -7.08 -2.76
N ASN A 147 10.97 -6.69 -1.72
CA ASN A 147 10.49 -5.90 -0.58
C ASN A 147 9.97 -4.45 -0.83
N PRO A 148 10.25 -3.72 -1.94
CA PRO A 148 9.85 -2.30 -2.02
C PRO A 148 8.33 -2.06 -2.09
N ALA A 149 7.59 -2.91 -2.81
CA ALA A 149 6.14 -2.78 -2.96
C ALA A 149 5.41 -2.98 -1.61
N ILE A 150 5.90 -3.90 -0.77
CA ILE A 150 5.32 -4.21 0.55
C ILE A 150 5.48 -3.02 1.52
N TYR A 151 6.56 -2.24 1.42
CA TYR A 151 6.72 -1.01 2.21
C TYR A 151 5.82 0.13 1.71
N MET A 152 5.61 0.23 0.39
CA MET A 152 4.70 1.22 -0.20
C MET A 152 3.22 0.98 0.18
N ILE A 153 2.88 -0.23 0.58
CA ILE A 153 1.51 -0.64 0.96
C ILE A 153 1.27 -0.49 2.48
N SER A 154 2.21 0.13 3.21
CA SER A 154 2.01 0.35 4.65
C SER A 154 0.69 1.10 4.93
N PRO A 155 -0.09 0.67 5.95
CA PRO A 155 -1.36 1.33 6.29
C PRO A 155 -1.23 2.84 6.46
N LEU A 156 -0.13 3.29 7.06
CA LEU A 156 0.16 4.71 7.25
C LEU A 156 0.27 5.47 5.91
N LEU A 157 0.96 4.88 4.94
CA LEU A 157 1.14 5.48 3.62
C LEU A 157 -0.19 5.55 2.85
N VAL A 158 -0.98 4.48 2.92
CA VAL A 158 -2.32 4.44 2.31
C VAL A 158 -3.20 5.54 2.89
N PHE A 159 -3.28 5.66 4.22
CA PHE A 159 -4.05 6.73 4.85
C PHE A 159 -3.50 8.11 4.54
N PHE A 160 -2.18 8.28 4.49
CA PHE A 160 -1.57 9.55 4.11
C PHE A 160 -2.01 10.00 2.72
N VAL A 161 -1.95 9.11 1.71
CA VAL A 161 -2.39 9.43 0.35
C VAL A 161 -3.88 9.75 0.31
N LEU A 162 -4.71 9.00 1.02
CA LEU A 162 -6.16 9.25 1.10
C LEU A 162 -6.48 10.61 1.75
N PHE A 163 -5.84 10.95 2.87
CA PHE A 163 -6.00 12.26 3.51
C PHE A 163 -5.48 13.40 2.64
N LEU A 164 -4.37 13.20 1.92
CA LEU A 164 -3.82 14.19 0.99
C LEU A 164 -4.77 14.43 -0.20
N MET A 165 -5.43 13.38 -0.69
CA MET A 165 -6.46 13.51 -1.71
C MET A 165 -7.67 14.31 -1.21
N ASP A 166 -8.04 14.13 0.06
CA ASP A 166 -9.13 14.83 0.76
C ASP A 166 -8.76 16.26 1.19
N SER A 167 -7.50 16.67 1.09
CA SER A 167 -7.05 17.98 1.57
C SER A 167 -7.20 19.11 0.53
N LYS A 168 -7.18 20.35 1.04
CA LYS A 168 -7.02 21.57 0.23
C LYS A 168 -5.59 21.60 -0.35
N LYS A 169 -5.38 22.24 -1.51
CA LYS A 169 -4.13 22.16 -2.32
C LYS A 169 -2.94 22.95 -1.75
N GLU A 170 -2.80 23.05 -0.43
CA GLU A 170 -1.81 23.91 0.23
C GLU A 170 -0.68 23.08 0.88
N LEU A 171 0.53 23.62 0.99
CA LEU A 171 1.67 22.96 1.65
C LEU A 171 1.36 22.57 3.11
N LYS A 172 0.64 23.43 3.85
CA LYS A 172 0.16 23.13 5.22
C LYS A 172 -0.69 21.86 5.27
N SER A 173 -1.35 21.51 4.17
CA SER A 173 -2.19 20.33 4.07
C SER A 173 -1.40 19.02 4.00
N TYR A 174 -0.12 19.05 3.63
CA TYR A 174 0.72 17.85 3.68
C TYR A 174 0.99 17.42 5.12
N PHE A 175 1.43 18.35 5.97
CA PHE A 175 1.71 18.07 7.38
C PHE A 175 0.44 17.66 8.15
N SER A 176 -0.68 18.33 7.88
CA SER A 176 -1.95 17.92 8.48
C SER A 176 -2.40 16.53 8.00
N SER A 177 -2.16 16.17 6.75
CA SER A 177 -2.44 14.83 6.23
C SER A 177 -1.55 13.75 6.86
N VAL A 178 -0.26 14.02 7.07
CA VAL A 178 0.64 13.11 7.81
C VAL A 178 0.12 12.90 9.24
N TYR A 179 -0.22 13.98 9.92
CA TYR A 179 -0.71 13.92 11.30
C TYR A 179 -2.04 13.17 11.42
N ARG A 180 -2.97 13.41 10.49
CA ARG A 180 -4.27 12.70 10.41
C ARG A 180 -4.08 11.22 10.11
N ALA A 181 -3.20 10.88 9.16
CA ALA A 181 -2.85 9.50 8.85
C ALA A 181 -2.24 8.78 10.06
N PHE A 182 -1.37 9.47 10.81
CA PHE A 182 -0.78 8.95 12.03
C PHE A 182 -1.82 8.73 13.14
N LYS A 183 -2.74 9.69 13.38
CA LYS A 183 -3.90 9.50 14.27
C LYS A 183 -4.69 8.27 13.84
N MET A 184 -5.03 8.17 12.57
CA MET A 184 -5.82 7.06 12.03
C MET A 184 -5.13 5.70 12.18
N PHE A 185 -3.81 5.66 11.97
CA PHE A 185 -3.01 4.47 12.21
C PHE A 185 -3.02 4.06 13.68
N ILE A 186 -2.80 4.98 14.63
CA ILE A 186 -2.78 4.67 16.07
C ILE A 186 -4.15 4.19 16.56
N TYR A 187 -5.22 4.94 16.24
CA TYR A 187 -6.57 4.63 16.70
C TYR A 187 -7.16 3.36 16.07
N ASN A 188 -6.51 2.81 15.04
CA ASN A 188 -6.92 1.58 14.36
C ASN A 188 -5.75 0.60 14.22
N TYR A 189 -4.76 0.68 15.12
CA TYR A 189 -3.53 -0.11 15.00
C TYR A 189 -3.78 -1.62 14.93
N PRO A 190 -4.66 -2.23 15.75
CA PRO A 190 -4.94 -3.67 15.67
C PRO A 190 -5.49 -4.08 14.30
N PHE A 191 -6.39 -3.28 13.72
CA PHE A 191 -6.89 -3.52 12.37
C PHE A 191 -5.77 -3.43 11.34
N CYS A 192 -4.97 -2.36 11.39
CA CYS A 192 -3.86 -2.13 10.46
C CYS A 192 -2.84 -3.27 10.52
N PHE A 193 -2.51 -3.73 11.72
CA PHE A 193 -1.58 -4.83 11.95
C PHE A 193 -2.11 -6.14 11.37
N ILE A 194 -3.36 -6.51 11.64
CA ILE A 194 -3.96 -7.74 11.13
C ILE A 194 -4.07 -7.69 9.60
N ALA A 195 -4.62 -6.61 9.03
CA ALA A 195 -4.80 -6.47 7.59
C ALA A 195 -3.46 -6.55 6.84
N TYR A 196 -2.43 -5.85 7.32
CA TYR A 196 -1.09 -5.88 6.73
C TYR A 196 -0.46 -7.28 6.80
N ASN A 197 -0.55 -7.97 7.94
CA ASN A 197 0.02 -9.30 8.09
C ASN A 197 -0.72 -10.36 7.26
N ILE A 198 -2.06 -10.33 7.21
CA ILE A 198 -2.85 -11.23 6.34
C ILE A 198 -2.41 -11.06 4.88
N PHE A 199 -2.26 -9.82 4.43
CA PHE A 199 -1.83 -9.53 3.07
C PHE A 199 -0.41 -10.00 2.80
N LYS A 200 0.52 -9.72 3.72
CA LYS A 200 1.92 -10.17 3.64
C LYS A 200 2.03 -11.69 3.56
N VAL A 201 1.33 -12.41 4.44
CA VAL A 201 1.32 -13.89 4.47
C VAL A 201 0.74 -14.45 3.17
N THR A 202 -0.37 -13.87 2.68
CA THR A 202 -0.97 -14.27 1.40
C THR A 202 0.02 -14.13 0.23
N ASN A 203 0.73 -13.00 0.13
CA ASN A 203 1.71 -12.79 -0.93
C ASN A 203 2.88 -13.79 -0.85
N ILE A 204 3.41 -14.06 0.35
CA ILE A 204 4.48 -15.06 0.55
C ILE A 204 4.00 -16.45 0.15
N ALA A 205 2.76 -16.80 0.50
CA ALA A 205 2.18 -18.10 0.15
C ALA A 205 2.04 -18.25 -1.38
N ILE A 206 1.56 -17.22 -2.07
CA ILE A 206 1.46 -17.20 -3.54
C ILE A 206 2.85 -17.33 -4.16
N GLU A 207 3.83 -16.56 -3.70
CA GLU A 207 5.21 -16.61 -4.21
C GLU A 207 5.80 -18.01 -4.10
N LYS A 208 5.74 -18.63 -2.92
CA LYS A 208 6.26 -19.98 -2.68
C LYS A 208 5.53 -21.01 -3.54
N THR A 209 4.21 -20.91 -3.65
CA THR A 209 3.41 -21.83 -4.48
C THR A 209 3.84 -21.75 -5.94
N LEU A 210 4.01 -20.55 -6.50
CA LEU A 210 4.46 -20.37 -7.88
C LEU A 210 5.89 -20.87 -8.09
N TYR A 211 6.78 -20.64 -7.12
CA TYR A 211 8.16 -21.12 -7.18
C TYR A 211 8.24 -22.65 -7.29
N TYR A 212 7.37 -23.37 -6.59
CA TYR A 212 7.33 -24.84 -6.66
C TYR A 212 6.67 -25.37 -7.95
N LEU A 213 5.71 -24.64 -8.51
CA LEU A 213 4.93 -25.10 -9.66
C LEU A 213 5.55 -24.74 -11.02
N LEU A 214 6.40 -23.72 -11.08
CA LEU A 214 6.89 -23.14 -12.33
C LEU A 214 8.41 -22.95 -12.32
N PRO A 215 9.07 -22.96 -13.50
CA PRO A 215 10.46 -22.54 -13.61
C PRO A 215 10.67 -21.13 -13.04
N GLN A 216 11.80 -20.89 -12.37
CA GLN A 216 12.05 -19.67 -11.59
C GLN A 216 11.82 -18.36 -12.37
N THR A 217 12.13 -18.34 -13.67
CA THR A 217 11.92 -17.19 -14.57
C THR A 217 10.45 -16.95 -14.89
N ALA A 218 9.65 -18.00 -15.10
CA ALA A 218 8.22 -17.90 -15.33
C ALA A 218 7.45 -17.60 -14.03
N ALA A 219 7.88 -18.20 -12.91
CA ALA A 219 7.29 -18.01 -11.58
C ALA A 219 7.37 -16.55 -11.14
N SER A 220 8.54 -15.93 -11.27
CA SER A 220 8.75 -14.51 -10.92
C SER A 220 7.88 -13.57 -11.75
N LEU A 221 7.80 -13.79 -13.07
CA LEU A 221 6.97 -12.98 -13.96
C LEU A 221 5.47 -13.08 -13.62
N ILE A 222 4.97 -14.31 -13.41
CA ILE A 222 3.57 -14.53 -13.06
C ILE A 222 3.26 -13.97 -11.67
N PHE A 223 4.17 -14.10 -10.71
CA PHE A 223 4.02 -13.51 -9.38
C PHE A 223 3.83 -12.00 -9.45
N TYR A 224 4.66 -11.29 -10.23
CA TYR A 224 4.50 -9.86 -10.43
C TYR A 224 3.15 -9.49 -11.03
N LEU A 225 2.68 -10.23 -12.04
CA LEU A 225 1.36 -9.99 -12.61
C LEU A 225 0.25 -10.15 -11.57
N ILE A 226 0.29 -11.21 -10.76
CA ILE A 226 -0.69 -11.43 -9.69
C ILE A 226 -0.62 -10.32 -8.64
N LEU A 227 0.59 -9.91 -8.26
CA LEU A 227 0.80 -8.86 -7.28
C LEU A 227 0.20 -7.53 -7.75
N PHE A 228 0.52 -7.11 -8.98
CA PHE A 228 0.10 -5.82 -9.51
C PHE A 228 -1.36 -5.78 -9.98
N LEU A 229 -1.90 -6.88 -10.48
CA LEU A 229 -3.27 -6.91 -11.03
C LEU A 229 -4.32 -7.31 -10.01
N ILE A 230 -3.96 -8.04 -8.96
CA ILE A 230 -4.92 -8.65 -8.04
C ILE A 230 -4.65 -8.22 -6.61
N THR A 231 -3.48 -8.55 -6.05
CA THR A 231 -3.28 -8.42 -4.60
C THR A 231 -3.19 -6.96 -4.18
N ILE A 232 -2.39 -6.13 -4.87
CA ILE A 232 -2.27 -4.71 -4.56
C ILE A 232 -3.61 -3.97 -4.67
N PRO A 233 -4.35 -4.04 -5.79
CA PRO A 233 -5.67 -3.43 -5.89
C PRO A 233 -6.61 -3.84 -4.76
N PHE A 234 -6.66 -5.15 -4.47
CA PHE A 234 -7.51 -5.68 -3.42
C PHE A 234 -7.20 -5.06 -2.06
N TYR A 235 -5.93 -5.03 -1.66
CA TYR A 235 -5.56 -4.46 -0.37
C TYR A 235 -5.84 -2.95 -0.30
N LEU A 236 -5.49 -2.19 -1.34
CA LEU A 236 -5.67 -0.74 -1.35
C LEU A 236 -7.15 -0.37 -1.26
N ILE A 237 -8.02 -1.10 -1.96
CA ILE A 237 -9.47 -0.88 -1.89
C ILE A 237 -10.02 -1.31 -0.53
N PHE A 238 -9.58 -2.45 0.01
CA PHE A 238 -9.98 -2.88 1.36
C PHE A 238 -9.64 -1.83 2.42
N MET A 239 -8.43 -1.25 2.36
CA MET A 239 -8.00 -0.16 3.23
C MET A 239 -8.77 1.14 2.97
N THR A 240 -9.12 1.43 1.71
CA THR A 240 -9.92 2.61 1.35
C THR A 240 -11.34 2.50 1.88
N ASN A 241 -11.98 1.34 1.77
CA ASN A 241 -13.32 1.10 2.32
C ASN A 241 -13.33 1.25 3.85
N PHE A 242 -12.31 0.68 4.52
CA PHE A 242 -12.13 0.89 5.95
C PHE A 242 -11.94 2.38 6.27
N TYR A 243 -11.11 3.09 5.49
CA TYR A 243 -10.86 4.51 5.67
C TYR A 243 -12.14 5.34 5.60
N VAL A 244 -12.93 5.15 4.53
CA VAL A 244 -14.21 5.84 4.33
C VAL A 244 -15.15 5.60 5.50
N ASN A 245 -15.29 4.35 5.94
CA ASN A 245 -16.16 4.00 7.07
C ASN A 245 -15.71 4.69 8.38
N GLN A 246 -14.41 4.70 8.67
CA GLN A 246 -13.89 5.36 9.86
C GLN A 246 -14.06 6.88 9.82
N ILE A 247 -13.89 7.52 8.65
CA ILE A 247 -14.12 8.97 8.53
C ILE A 247 -15.58 9.31 8.78
N HIS A 248 -16.53 8.53 8.23
CA HIS A 248 -17.95 8.77 8.45
C HIS A 248 -18.37 8.59 9.92
N THR A 249 -17.82 7.59 10.60
CA THR A 249 -18.21 7.25 11.97
C THR A 249 -17.45 8.03 13.04
N LYS A 250 -16.19 8.38 12.79
CA LYS A 250 -15.26 8.97 13.77
C LYS A 250 -14.57 10.23 13.25
N PHE A 251 -15.25 11.02 12.42
CA PHE A 251 -14.73 12.26 11.82
C PHE A 251 -13.98 13.15 12.84
N ASN A 252 -14.61 13.39 13.99
CA ASN A 252 -14.06 14.27 15.01
C ASN A 252 -12.71 13.78 15.54
N ILE A 253 -12.47 12.47 15.65
CA ILE A 253 -11.19 11.93 16.17
C ILE A 253 -10.03 12.31 15.26
N TYR A 254 -10.27 12.37 13.95
CA TYR A 254 -9.22 12.60 12.96
C TYR A 254 -9.09 14.07 12.56
N TYR A 255 -10.21 14.81 12.49
CA TYR A 255 -10.23 16.19 12.00
C TYR A 255 -10.20 17.27 13.07
N THR A 256 -10.49 16.95 14.34
CA THR A 256 -10.26 17.91 15.42
C THR A 256 -8.75 18.04 15.67
N GLU A 257 -8.30 19.29 15.75
CA GLU A 257 -6.89 19.65 15.95
C GLU A 257 -6.40 19.13 17.32
#